data_AF-A0A927RN02-F1
#
_entry.id   AF-A0A927RN02-F1
#
_cell.length_a   1.000
_cell.length_b   1.000
_cell.length_c   1.000
_cell.angle_alpha   90.00
_cell.angle_beta   90.00
_cell.angle_gamma   90.00
#
_symmetry.space_group_name_H-M   'P 1'
#
loop_
_entity.id
_entity.type
_entity.pdbx_description
1 polymer ?
#
loop_
_entity_poly.entity_id
_entity_poly.type
_entity_poly.pdbx_seq_one_letter_code
_entity_poly.pdbx_strand_id
1 'polypeptide(L)'
;MTDRIVAMQIGAVSFVDEGVGETLDILAERGGVNALFLATPTWTRGTGGRQIPGHPLPDHGAQDYDLGWRGGNYATVHPEYYGNTVLGSVGRAPEHPDFDMLAEVLPEARKRGMKSYAWMEESGPARELRTYPNFPKLLEVDAWSRPGLRPCFNNPDYRNWHLGFVEDYTKSYELDGIAWCSERPGPLNLLMQGPVLPGDIGCFCPHCKAIGRDRGIDVRRAQEGYRALLDWNQRIGAGERPSDGAFVTFWRILLQYPEILSWQTLWTEAQRQMYRDIYGVAKAVSAEIQVGWHVYHNISFSPFYRADQDYEEMAKFSDFIKVVIYNNCAGPRFYTWVQNICQALFADADPEDVYPLMLKLLKLDEGAYDKLPQSGFSADYVRRETERAVAGVAGKSKILPGIDIDIPVGVLKERLEPKRDVGKINWDANEGELTQCTPEGVRDATLAAFEGGAEGVVLSRKYSEMKLDNLSGVGEALKRLAK
;
A
#
# COMPACT_ATOMS: atom_id res chain seq x y z
N MET A 1 -10.09 26.72 -10.68
CA MET A 1 -10.61 25.40 -10.24
C MET A 1 -10.09 24.24 -11.10
N THR A 2 -9.40 24.52 -12.22
CA THR A 2 -8.78 23.56 -13.17
C THR A 2 -7.48 22.90 -12.69
N ASP A 3 -7.03 23.12 -11.45
CA ASP A 3 -5.70 22.66 -10.98
C ASP A 3 -5.72 21.44 -10.05
N ARG A 4 -6.91 20.94 -9.65
CA ARG A 4 -7.00 19.78 -8.73
C ARG A 4 -6.70 18.49 -9.49
N ILE A 5 -5.82 17.66 -8.94
CA ILE A 5 -5.52 16.33 -9.51
C ILE A 5 -6.64 15.37 -9.11
N VAL A 6 -7.25 14.70 -10.08
CA VAL A 6 -8.18 13.60 -9.87
C VAL A 6 -7.61 12.40 -10.61
N ALA A 7 -6.88 11.57 -9.87
CA ALA A 7 -6.13 10.45 -10.43
C ALA A 7 -6.92 9.15 -10.34
N MET A 8 -6.89 8.31 -11.39
CA MET A 8 -7.44 6.96 -11.36
C MET A 8 -6.31 5.92 -11.31
N GLN A 9 -6.36 4.99 -10.36
CA GLN A 9 -5.54 3.78 -10.41
C GLN A 9 -6.12 2.83 -11.45
N ILE A 10 -5.33 2.41 -12.43
CA ILE A 10 -5.83 1.59 -13.54
C ILE A 10 -4.77 0.64 -14.08
N GLY A 11 -5.17 -0.61 -14.33
CA GLY A 11 -4.32 -1.65 -14.89
C GLY A 11 -4.59 -1.87 -16.38
N ALA A 12 -3.68 -2.58 -17.05
CA ALA A 12 -3.75 -2.84 -18.49
C ALA A 12 -5.07 -3.48 -18.92
N VAL A 13 -5.64 -4.36 -18.09
CA VAL A 13 -6.86 -5.12 -18.43
C VAL A 13 -8.06 -4.23 -18.75
N SER A 14 -8.17 -3.06 -18.11
CA SER A 14 -9.26 -2.12 -18.38
C SER A 14 -9.23 -1.60 -19.81
N PHE A 15 -8.03 -1.27 -20.31
CA PHE A 15 -7.86 -0.81 -21.68
C PHE A 15 -8.00 -1.95 -22.70
N VAL A 16 -7.65 -3.17 -22.32
CA VAL A 16 -7.82 -4.36 -23.17
C VAL A 16 -9.29 -4.72 -23.32
N ASP A 17 -10.06 -4.63 -22.23
CA ASP A 17 -11.47 -5.01 -22.22
C ASP A 17 -12.37 -3.97 -22.91
N GLU A 18 -12.08 -2.68 -22.73
CA GLU A 18 -12.98 -1.58 -23.14
C GLU A 18 -12.38 -0.71 -24.27
N GLY A 19 -11.09 -0.83 -24.55
CA GLY A 19 -10.38 0.02 -25.50
C GLY A 19 -9.90 1.34 -24.88
N VAL A 20 -8.70 1.77 -25.25
CA VAL A 20 -8.03 2.94 -24.65
C VAL A 20 -8.89 4.20 -24.68
N GLY A 21 -9.42 4.58 -25.84
CA GLY A 21 -10.19 5.83 -25.98
C GLY A 21 -11.46 5.84 -25.13
N GLU A 22 -12.25 4.77 -25.20
CA GLU A 22 -13.52 4.65 -24.48
C GLU A 22 -13.32 4.64 -22.96
N THR A 23 -12.32 3.89 -22.46
CA THR A 23 -11.96 3.92 -21.04
C THR A 23 -11.63 5.35 -20.57
N LEU A 24 -10.80 6.08 -21.32
CA LEU A 24 -10.43 7.45 -20.95
C LEU A 24 -11.61 8.42 -20.97
N ASP A 25 -12.51 8.27 -21.95
CA ASP A 25 -13.72 9.09 -22.05
C ASP A 25 -14.66 8.83 -20.86
N ILE A 26 -14.89 7.56 -20.48
CA ILE A 26 -15.67 7.19 -19.30
C ILE A 26 -15.07 7.80 -18.03
N LEU A 27 -13.75 7.66 -17.82
CA LEU A 27 -13.06 8.20 -16.65
C LEU A 27 -13.21 9.73 -16.55
N ALA A 28 -13.08 10.44 -17.67
CA ALA A 28 -13.27 11.88 -17.74
C ALA A 28 -14.71 12.28 -17.40
N GLU A 29 -15.69 11.65 -18.06
CA GLU A 29 -17.10 12.03 -17.97
C GLU A 29 -17.73 11.69 -16.62
N ARG A 30 -17.41 10.51 -16.08
CA ARG A 30 -17.99 9.99 -14.84
C ARG A 30 -17.27 10.51 -13.60
N GLY A 31 -15.94 10.38 -13.59
CA GLY A 31 -15.12 10.69 -12.41
C GLY A 31 -14.49 12.07 -12.43
N GLY A 32 -14.53 12.80 -13.55
CA GLY A 32 -13.74 14.02 -13.73
C GLY A 32 -12.23 13.75 -13.69
N VAL A 33 -11.82 12.53 -14.05
CA VAL A 33 -10.42 12.09 -13.98
C VAL A 33 -9.58 12.90 -14.95
N ASN A 34 -8.45 13.43 -14.46
CA ASN A 34 -7.48 14.18 -15.25
C ASN A 34 -6.04 13.67 -15.06
N ALA A 35 -5.85 12.57 -14.33
CA ALA A 35 -4.58 11.90 -14.18
C ALA A 35 -4.76 10.37 -14.12
N LEU A 36 -3.81 9.63 -14.67
CA LEU A 36 -3.81 8.17 -14.70
C LEU A 36 -2.62 7.64 -13.92
N PHE A 37 -2.88 6.71 -13.01
CA PHE A 37 -1.86 5.97 -12.27
C PHE A 37 -1.85 4.56 -12.87
N LEU A 38 -1.02 4.40 -13.90
CA LEU A 38 -0.96 3.23 -14.77
C LEU A 38 -0.14 2.11 -14.12
N ALA A 39 -0.79 1.02 -13.71
CA ALA A 39 -0.16 -0.04 -12.94
C ALA A 39 0.86 -0.84 -13.77
N THR A 40 2.15 -0.51 -13.62
CA THR A 40 3.27 -1.21 -14.27
C THR A 40 4.61 -0.91 -13.57
N PRO A 41 5.47 -1.90 -13.28
CA PRO A 41 5.11 -3.32 -13.25
C PRO A 41 4.18 -3.59 -12.05
N THR A 42 3.44 -4.69 -12.11
CA THR A 42 2.67 -5.18 -10.97
C THR A 42 2.52 -6.70 -11.02
N TRP A 43 2.68 -7.35 -9.86
CA TRP A 43 2.33 -8.76 -9.65
C TRP A 43 1.19 -8.93 -8.64
N THR A 44 0.50 -7.85 -8.31
CA THR A 44 -0.63 -7.89 -7.39
C THR A 44 -1.93 -7.72 -8.17
N ARG A 45 -2.81 -8.73 -8.08
CA ARG A 45 -4.11 -8.69 -8.76
C ARG A 45 -4.87 -7.41 -8.42
N GLY A 46 -4.76 -6.95 -7.18
CA GLY A 46 -5.37 -5.72 -6.67
C GLY A 46 -5.02 -4.42 -7.38
N THR A 47 -4.01 -4.39 -8.24
CA THR A 47 -3.64 -3.23 -9.05
C THR A 47 -3.72 -3.52 -10.56
N GLY A 48 -3.38 -4.75 -11.00
CA GLY A 48 -3.29 -5.07 -12.44
C GLY A 48 -4.38 -5.95 -13.05
N GLY A 49 -5.06 -6.80 -12.27
CA GLY A 49 -6.03 -7.79 -12.80
C GLY A 49 -7.46 -7.27 -12.91
N ARG A 50 -8.43 -8.13 -13.22
CA ARG A 50 -9.87 -7.85 -13.03
C ARG A 50 -10.27 -8.01 -11.56
N GLN A 51 -11.57 -7.94 -11.28
CA GLN A 51 -12.15 -8.15 -9.95
C GLN A 51 -11.59 -9.42 -9.27
N ILE A 52 -11.42 -9.35 -7.95
CA ILE A 52 -11.00 -10.49 -7.14
C ILE A 52 -12.05 -11.62 -7.28
N PRO A 53 -11.64 -12.84 -7.69
CA PRO A 53 -12.58 -13.95 -7.87
C PRO A 53 -13.43 -14.24 -6.63
N GLY A 54 -14.75 -14.20 -6.80
CA GLY A 54 -15.75 -14.40 -5.75
C GLY A 54 -16.39 -13.11 -5.23
N HIS A 55 -15.88 -11.93 -5.58
CA HIS A 55 -16.58 -10.66 -5.36
C HIS A 55 -17.44 -10.27 -6.57
N PRO A 56 -18.54 -9.51 -6.37
CA PRO A 56 -19.39 -9.06 -7.47
C PRO A 56 -18.59 -8.34 -8.57
N LEU A 57 -18.83 -8.71 -9.82
CA LEU A 57 -18.23 -8.06 -10.98
C LEU A 57 -18.77 -6.62 -11.14
N PRO A 58 -17.96 -5.70 -11.69
CA PRO A 58 -18.41 -4.36 -12.05
C PRO A 58 -19.41 -4.39 -13.22
N ASP A 59 -20.08 -3.27 -13.46
CA ASP A 59 -21.08 -3.09 -14.52
C ASP A 59 -20.48 -2.74 -15.90
N HIS A 60 -19.16 -2.87 -16.04
CA HIS A 60 -18.40 -2.61 -17.26
C HIS A 60 -17.22 -3.59 -17.41
N GLY A 61 -16.48 -3.49 -18.52
CA GLY A 61 -15.41 -4.43 -18.86
C GLY A 61 -15.91 -5.85 -19.10
N ALA A 62 -14.98 -6.80 -19.22
CA ALA A 62 -15.34 -8.20 -19.42
C ALA A 62 -16.04 -8.78 -18.18
N GLN A 63 -17.18 -9.45 -18.39
CA GLN A 63 -18.02 -10.00 -17.33
C GLN A 63 -17.55 -11.40 -16.88
N ASP A 64 -16.23 -11.57 -16.74
CA ASP A 64 -15.58 -12.81 -16.33
C ASP A 64 -14.37 -12.53 -15.43
N TYR A 65 -14.04 -13.46 -14.54
CA TYR A 65 -12.79 -13.40 -13.78
C TYR A 65 -11.60 -13.83 -14.64
N ASP A 66 -10.48 -13.13 -14.52
CA ASP A 66 -9.17 -13.51 -15.05
C ASP A 66 -8.47 -14.51 -14.10
N LEU A 67 -9.02 -15.72 -14.00
CA LEU A 67 -8.43 -16.80 -13.21
C LEU A 67 -7.02 -17.13 -13.71
N GLY A 68 -6.08 -17.34 -12.79
CA GLY A 68 -4.70 -17.63 -13.17
C GLY A 68 -3.91 -16.45 -13.74
N TRP A 69 -4.39 -15.20 -13.58
CA TRP A 69 -3.60 -13.97 -13.74
C TRP A 69 -2.21 -14.11 -13.08
N ARG A 70 -1.18 -13.41 -13.52
CA ARG A 70 0.17 -13.49 -12.94
C ARG A 70 0.81 -12.12 -12.76
N GLY A 71 0.56 -11.22 -13.69
CA GLY A 71 1.18 -9.91 -13.70
C GLY A 71 2.63 -9.92 -14.20
N GLY A 72 3.24 -8.75 -14.19
CA GLY A 72 4.57 -8.47 -14.73
C GLY A 72 4.70 -7.01 -15.15
N ASN A 73 5.60 -6.75 -16.09
CA ASN A 73 5.72 -5.45 -16.74
C ASN A 73 4.75 -5.33 -17.92
N TYR A 74 3.89 -4.30 -17.91
CA TYR A 74 2.96 -3.99 -18.99
C TYR A 74 3.49 -2.90 -19.95
N ALA A 75 4.74 -2.45 -19.78
CA ALA A 75 5.48 -1.60 -20.73
C ALA A 75 6.59 -2.38 -21.47
N THR A 76 7.06 -1.87 -22.60
CA THR A 76 8.26 -2.40 -23.29
C THR A 76 9.44 -2.41 -22.33
N VAL A 77 10.22 -3.49 -22.37
CA VAL A 77 11.40 -3.69 -21.50
C VAL A 77 12.64 -3.33 -22.31
N HIS A 78 13.48 -2.44 -21.78
CA HIS A 78 14.77 -2.09 -22.39
C HIS A 78 15.91 -2.70 -21.55
N PRO A 79 16.48 -3.85 -21.95
CA PRO A 79 17.39 -4.64 -21.13
C PRO A 79 18.61 -3.90 -20.57
N GLU A 80 19.07 -2.86 -21.25
CA GLU A 80 20.23 -2.05 -20.88
C GLU A 80 20.12 -1.40 -19.49
N TYR A 81 18.91 -1.11 -19.00
CA TYR A 81 18.69 -0.49 -17.68
C TYR A 81 18.73 -1.49 -16.52
N TYR A 82 18.86 -2.79 -16.81
CA TYR A 82 18.76 -3.86 -15.81
C TYR A 82 20.07 -4.62 -15.58
N GLY A 83 21.20 -4.07 -16.04
CA GLY A 83 22.51 -4.71 -15.92
C GLY A 83 23.07 -4.80 -14.50
N ASN A 84 22.60 -3.96 -13.57
CA ASN A 84 23.13 -3.83 -12.20
C ASN A 84 22.38 -4.67 -11.16
N THR A 85 21.72 -5.75 -11.57
CA THR A 85 21.01 -6.67 -10.67
C THR A 85 21.08 -8.11 -11.15
N VAL A 86 21.20 -9.05 -10.22
CA VAL A 86 21.12 -10.50 -10.52
C VAL A 86 19.77 -10.96 -11.09
N LEU A 87 18.72 -10.12 -11.01
CA LEU A 87 17.42 -10.43 -11.60
C LEU A 87 17.38 -10.22 -13.12
N GLY A 88 18.31 -9.41 -13.65
CA GLY A 88 18.28 -8.97 -15.04
C GLY A 88 16.98 -8.22 -15.39
N SER A 89 16.68 -8.19 -16.69
CA SER A 89 15.51 -7.51 -17.24
C SER A 89 14.22 -8.05 -16.67
N VAL A 90 13.25 -7.16 -16.42
CA VAL A 90 11.93 -7.55 -15.93
C VAL A 90 11.15 -8.33 -16.97
N GLY A 91 10.47 -9.40 -16.53
CA GLY A 91 9.57 -10.16 -17.39
C GLY A 91 8.35 -9.35 -17.82
N ARG A 92 8.00 -9.42 -19.11
CA ARG A 92 6.71 -8.93 -19.62
C ARG A 92 5.56 -9.69 -18.94
N ALA A 93 4.47 -8.98 -18.68
CA ALA A 93 3.25 -9.59 -18.18
C ALA A 93 2.68 -10.56 -19.24
N PRO A 94 2.34 -11.81 -18.85
CA PRO A 94 1.98 -12.83 -19.82
C PRO A 94 0.53 -12.75 -20.29
N GLU A 95 -0.33 -11.96 -19.64
CA GLU A 95 -1.75 -11.86 -20.02
C GLU A 95 -1.93 -11.12 -21.35
N HIS A 96 -1.11 -10.08 -21.57
CA HIS A 96 -1.19 -9.19 -22.72
C HIS A 96 0.22 -8.90 -23.26
N PRO A 97 0.93 -9.92 -23.80
CA PRO A 97 2.35 -9.80 -24.13
C PRO A 97 2.64 -8.74 -25.19
N ASP A 98 1.70 -8.52 -26.12
CA ASP A 98 1.83 -7.58 -27.23
C ASP A 98 1.32 -6.16 -26.91
N PHE A 99 0.69 -5.95 -25.75
CA PHE A 99 0.14 -4.65 -25.36
C PHE A 99 1.15 -3.87 -24.52
N ASP A 100 1.74 -2.83 -25.09
CA ASP A 100 2.52 -1.83 -24.34
C ASP A 100 1.57 -0.74 -23.81
N MET A 101 1.14 -0.89 -22.56
CA MET A 101 0.19 0.01 -21.93
C MET A 101 0.69 1.46 -21.93
N LEU A 102 2.00 1.69 -21.72
CA LEU A 102 2.50 3.06 -21.69
C LEU A 102 2.55 3.66 -23.11
N ALA A 103 2.99 2.90 -24.11
CA ALA A 103 3.03 3.41 -25.49
C ALA A 103 1.64 3.70 -26.07
N GLU A 104 0.64 2.88 -25.74
CA GLU A 104 -0.72 2.99 -26.27
C GLU A 104 -1.55 4.06 -25.53
N VAL A 105 -1.42 4.17 -24.20
CA VAL A 105 -2.28 5.04 -23.38
C VAL A 105 -1.79 6.48 -23.33
N LEU A 106 -0.48 6.73 -23.21
CA LEU A 106 0.07 8.08 -23.03
C LEU A 106 -0.35 9.06 -24.14
N PRO A 107 -0.28 8.71 -25.44
CA PRO A 107 -0.70 9.61 -26.51
C PRO A 107 -2.20 9.96 -26.45
N GLU A 108 -3.05 8.98 -26.14
CA GLU A 108 -4.50 9.17 -26.03
C GLU A 108 -4.91 9.98 -24.79
N ALA A 109 -4.22 9.77 -23.67
CA ALA A 109 -4.37 10.56 -22.46
C ALA A 109 -4.01 12.02 -22.71
N ARG A 110 -2.91 12.29 -23.42
CA ARG A 110 -2.46 13.65 -23.74
C ARG A 110 -3.45 14.41 -24.62
N LYS A 111 -4.07 13.76 -25.60
CA LYS A 111 -5.13 14.38 -26.44
C LYS A 111 -6.30 14.90 -25.60
N ARG A 112 -6.53 14.29 -24.44
CA ARG A 112 -7.58 14.64 -23.46
C ARG A 112 -7.07 15.55 -22.34
N GLY A 113 -5.81 15.97 -22.38
CA GLY A 113 -5.19 16.78 -21.33
C GLY A 113 -5.01 16.04 -20.00
N MET A 114 -4.99 14.70 -20.02
CA MET A 114 -4.76 13.88 -18.84
C MET A 114 -3.27 13.66 -18.59
N LYS A 115 -2.86 13.75 -17.33
CA LYS A 115 -1.51 13.40 -16.90
C LYS A 115 -1.35 11.88 -16.76
N SER A 116 -0.15 11.36 -16.98
CA SER A 116 0.14 9.93 -16.90
C SER A 116 1.31 9.64 -15.96
N TYR A 117 1.07 8.79 -14.95
CA TYR A 117 2.03 8.37 -13.95
C TYR A 117 2.24 6.86 -14.05
N ALA A 118 3.50 6.42 -14.03
CA ALA A 118 3.78 5.00 -13.81
C ALA A 118 3.50 4.66 -12.34
N TRP A 119 2.51 3.80 -12.10
CA TRP A 119 2.16 3.27 -10.79
C TRP A 119 2.87 1.94 -10.57
N MET A 120 3.98 1.99 -9.83
CA MET A 120 4.81 0.82 -9.57
C MET A 120 4.51 0.26 -8.17
N GLU A 121 4.21 -1.03 -8.10
CA GLU A 121 4.04 -1.71 -6.82
C GLU A 121 5.27 -2.56 -6.49
N GLU A 122 5.70 -2.53 -5.24
CA GLU A 122 6.82 -3.32 -4.72
C GLU A 122 6.61 -4.83 -4.93
N SER A 123 5.36 -5.28 -4.84
CA SER A 123 4.87 -6.66 -5.02
C SER A 123 5.74 -7.75 -4.37
N GLY A 124 6.56 -7.43 -3.37
CA GLY A 124 7.49 -8.35 -2.72
C GLY A 124 6.84 -9.59 -2.11
N PRO A 125 5.60 -9.52 -1.60
CA PRO A 125 4.82 -10.68 -1.16
C PRO A 125 4.25 -11.57 -2.27
N ALA A 126 4.26 -11.14 -3.54
CA ALA A 126 3.65 -11.89 -4.63
C ALA A 126 4.32 -13.25 -4.81
N ARG A 127 3.50 -14.30 -4.97
CA ARG A 127 3.98 -15.68 -5.13
C ARG A 127 4.70 -15.88 -6.46
N GLU A 128 4.28 -15.17 -7.50
CA GLU A 128 4.84 -15.21 -8.84
C GLU A 128 6.33 -14.85 -8.85
N LEU A 129 6.73 -13.92 -7.98
CA LEU A 129 8.14 -13.53 -7.82
C LEU A 129 9.00 -14.65 -7.19
N ARG A 130 8.42 -15.62 -6.48
CA ARG A 130 9.21 -16.71 -5.85
C ARG A 130 9.86 -17.64 -6.85
N THR A 131 9.28 -17.75 -8.04
CA THR A 131 9.83 -18.53 -9.16
C THR A 131 10.65 -17.68 -10.12
N TYR A 132 10.75 -16.37 -9.89
CA TYR A 132 11.56 -15.49 -10.71
C TYR A 132 13.05 -15.83 -10.55
N PRO A 133 13.83 -15.92 -11.65
CA PRO A 133 15.25 -16.29 -11.59
C PRO A 133 16.02 -15.44 -10.57
N ASN A 134 16.83 -16.10 -9.73
CA ASN A 134 17.64 -15.46 -8.68
C ASN A 134 16.87 -14.72 -7.56
N PHE A 135 15.54 -14.62 -7.59
CA PHE A 135 14.76 -13.92 -6.56
C PHE A 135 15.01 -14.41 -5.13
N PRO A 136 15.21 -15.72 -4.84
CA PRO A 136 15.55 -16.18 -3.50
C PRO A 136 16.82 -15.56 -2.90
N LYS A 137 17.74 -15.04 -3.72
CA LYS A 137 18.96 -14.34 -3.27
C LYS A 137 18.67 -12.97 -2.64
N LEU A 138 17.48 -12.43 -2.89
CA LEU A 138 17.09 -11.09 -2.47
C LEU A 138 16.27 -11.06 -1.17
N LEU A 139 15.87 -12.24 -0.70
CA LEU A 139 14.99 -12.38 0.44
C LEU A 139 15.63 -11.81 1.71
N GLU A 140 14.78 -11.26 2.55
CA GLU A 140 15.09 -10.97 3.93
C GLU A 140 15.56 -12.24 4.63
N VAL A 141 16.23 -12.06 5.75
CA VAL A 141 16.72 -13.14 6.59
C VAL A 141 16.12 -12.97 7.97
N ASP A 142 15.58 -14.03 8.54
CA ASP A 142 14.92 -13.97 9.84
C ASP A 142 15.92 -13.90 11.01
N ALA A 143 15.40 -13.80 12.24
CA ALA A 143 16.23 -13.72 13.44
C ALA A 143 17.10 -14.97 13.69
N TRP A 144 16.81 -16.12 13.08
CA TRP A 144 17.63 -17.36 13.15
C TRP A 144 18.54 -17.55 11.93
N SER A 145 18.67 -16.53 11.08
CA SER A 145 19.47 -16.58 9.86
C SER A 145 18.91 -17.52 8.78
N ARG A 146 17.60 -17.76 8.77
CA ARG A 146 16.90 -18.50 7.71
C ARG A 146 16.34 -17.53 6.65
N PRO A 147 16.21 -17.95 5.38
CA PRO A 147 15.53 -17.15 4.37
C PRO A 147 14.10 -16.81 4.81
N GLY A 148 13.75 -15.53 4.74
CA GLY A 148 12.42 -15.01 4.99
C GLY A 148 11.54 -15.07 3.76
N LEU A 149 10.37 -14.43 3.83
CA LEU A 149 9.37 -14.49 2.77
C LEU A 149 9.34 -13.26 1.86
N ARG A 150 10.01 -12.16 2.20
CA ARG A 150 9.92 -10.88 1.45
C ARG A 150 11.30 -10.44 1.00
N PRO A 151 11.44 -9.59 -0.03
CA PRO A 151 12.73 -9.05 -0.43
C PRO A 151 13.24 -7.98 0.55
N CYS A 152 14.55 -7.79 0.62
CA CYS A 152 15.19 -6.82 1.50
C CYS A 152 15.45 -5.47 0.79
N PHE A 153 14.94 -4.37 1.34
CA PHE A 153 15.21 -3.00 0.84
C PHE A 153 16.68 -2.56 0.88
N ASN A 154 17.52 -3.25 1.66
CA ASN A 154 18.96 -2.99 1.74
C ASN A 154 19.79 -3.94 0.85
N ASN A 155 19.16 -4.88 0.15
CA ASN A 155 19.87 -5.71 -0.83
C ASN A 155 20.09 -4.86 -2.12
N PRO A 156 21.35 -4.63 -2.55
CA PRO A 156 21.64 -3.78 -3.69
C PRO A 156 21.00 -4.29 -4.98
N ASP A 157 20.94 -5.61 -5.21
CA ASP A 157 20.31 -6.17 -6.40
C ASP A 157 18.80 -5.90 -6.45
N TYR A 158 18.13 -5.96 -5.30
CA TYR A 158 16.69 -5.67 -5.22
C TYR A 158 16.38 -4.19 -5.46
N ARG A 159 17.21 -3.31 -4.88
CA ARG A 159 17.13 -1.86 -5.08
C ARG A 159 17.37 -1.53 -6.55
N ASN A 160 18.48 -2.00 -7.12
CA ASN A 160 18.86 -1.73 -8.49
C ASN A 160 17.83 -2.25 -9.51
N TRP A 161 17.13 -3.34 -9.20
CA TRP A 161 16.05 -3.82 -10.07
C TRP A 161 14.91 -2.80 -10.19
N HIS A 162 14.49 -2.23 -9.06
CA HIS A 162 13.47 -1.18 -9.04
C HIS A 162 13.96 0.14 -9.61
N LEU A 163 15.22 0.52 -9.36
CA LEU A 163 15.83 1.69 -10.00
C LEU A 163 15.93 1.51 -11.52
N GLY A 164 16.11 0.27 -12.00
CA GLY A 164 16.01 -0.09 -13.40
C GLY A 164 14.62 0.22 -13.98
N PHE A 165 13.53 -0.09 -13.28
CA PHE A 165 12.17 0.32 -13.73
C PHE A 165 12.06 1.83 -13.86
N VAL A 166 12.54 2.55 -12.85
CA VAL A 166 12.48 4.02 -12.83
C VAL A 166 13.28 4.59 -14.01
N GLU A 167 14.52 4.16 -14.18
CA GLU A 167 15.38 4.66 -15.26
C GLU A 167 14.80 4.32 -16.64
N ASP A 168 14.33 3.09 -16.83
CA ASP A 168 13.69 2.64 -18.08
C ASP A 168 12.45 3.51 -18.39
N TYR A 169 11.50 3.59 -17.46
CA TYR A 169 10.26 4.29 -17.72
C TYR A 169 10.46 5.79 -17.93
N THR A 170 11.32 6.44 -17.14
CA THR A 170 11.57 7.88 -17.25
C THR A 170 12.34 8.28 -18.50
N LYS A 171 13.16 7.39 -19.07
CA LYS A 171 13.91 7.66 -20.31
C LYS A 171 13.18 7.23 -21.57
N SER A 172 12.34 6.20 -21.47
CA SER A 172 11.68 5.58 -22.63
C SER A 172 10.29 6.13 -22.91
N TYR A 173 9.64 6.76 -21.91
CA TYR A 173 8.27 7.27 -22.03
C TYR A 173 8.14 8.71 -21.54
N GLU A 174 7.27 9.49 -22.18
CA GLU A 174 6.95 10.86 -21.78
C GLU A 174 5.89 10.87 -20.64
N LEU A 175 6.31 10.45 -19.45
CA LEU A 175 5.49 10.42 -18.24
C LEU A 175 5.49 11.77 -17.51
N ASP A 176 4.35 12.13 -16.91
CA ASP A 176 4.23 13.27 -15.98
C ASP A 176 4.78 12.94 -14.59
N GLY A 177 4.79 11.65 -14.25
CA GLY A 177 5.28 11.24 -12.94
C GLY A 177 5.44 9.75 -12.71
N ILE A 178 5.88 9.44 -11.50
CA ILE A 178 6.01 8.11 -10.94
C ILE A 178 5.33 8.12 -9.57
N ALA A 179 4.60 7.04 -9.30
CA ALA A 179 4.05 6.76 -8.00
C ALA A 179 4.49 5.35 -7.58
N TRP A 180 5.09 5.21 -6.40
CA TRP A 180 5.57 3.93 -5.91
C TRP A 180 4.83 3.47 -4.66
N CYS A 181 4.50 2.18 -4.60
CA CYS A 181 3.68 1.58 -3.57
C CYS A 181 4.36 0.44 -2.82
N SER A 182 4.39 0.52 -1.49
CA SER A 182 4.70 -0.61 -0.62
C SER A 182 3.88 -0.60 0.66
N GLU A 183 3.18 -1.71 0.88
CA GLU A 183 2.32 -1.91 2.05
C GLU A 183 2.96 -2.88 3.05
N ARG A 184 4.18 -2.56 3.49
CA ARG A 184 4.94 -3.39 4.43
C ARG A 184 5.18 -2.65 5.74
N PRO A 185 4.64 -3.14 6.88
CA PRO A 185 5.05 -2.67 8.19
C PRO A 185 6.35 -3.37 8.63
N GLY A 186 7.12 -2.69 9.49
CA GLY A 186 8.36 -3.26 10.05
C GLY A 186 8.12 -4.41 11.03
N PRO A 187 9.18 -5.16 11.37
CA PRO A 187 9.08 -6.39 12.16
C PRO A 187 8.48 -6.17 13.56
N LEU A 188 8.72 -5.03 14.21
CA LEU A 188 8.13 -4.75 15.52
C LEU A 188 6.62 -4.51 15.44
N ASN A 189 6.15 -3.79 14.42
CA ASN A 189 4.72 -3.56 14.18
C ASN A 189 3.95 -4.86 13.94
N LEU A 190 4.59 -5.83 13.26
CA LEU A 190 4.01 -7.15 13.05
C LEU A 190 3.89 -7.92 14.38
N LEU A 191 4.95 -7.92 15.19
CA LEU A 191 5.00 -8.66 16.46
C LEU A 191 4.01 -8.15 17.52
N MET A 192 3.55 -6.91 17.42
CA MET A 192 2.50 -6.38 18.30
C MET A 192 1.12 -6.98 18.03
N GLN A 193 0.94 -7.71 16.92
CA GLN A 193 -0.31 -8.37 16.51
C GLN A 193 -0.18 -9.90 16.51
N GLY A 194 -1.30 -10.60 16.69
CA GLY A 194 -1.33 -12.05 16.92
C GLY A 194 -1.47 -12.95 15.69
N PRO A 195 -1.09 -14.22 15.86
CA PRO A 195 0.30 -14.66 15.94
C PRO A 195 1.00 -14.51 14.58
N VAL A 196 2.30 -14.22 14.61
CA VAL A 196 3.12 -14.06 13.40
C VAL A 196 3.99 -15.28 13.12
N LEU A 197 4.27 -15.55 11.84
CA LEU A 197 5.22 -16.59 11.47
C LEU A 197 6.66 -16.07 11.62
N PRO A 198 7.61 -16.87 12.14
CA PRO A 198 9.00 -16.46 12.26
C PRO A 198 9.62 -15.91 10.96
N GLY A 199 9.26 -16.48 9.81
CA GLY A 199 9.75 -16.06 8.49
C GLY A 199 9.26 -14.70 8.01
N ASP A 200 8.28 -14.09 8.69
CA ASP A 200 7.82 -12.72 8.45
C ASP A 200 8.66 -11.67 9.21
N ILE A 201 9.50 -12.09 10.16
CA ILE A 201 10.26 -11.19 11.03
C ILE A 201 11.71 -11.11 10.57
N GLY A 202 11.96 -10.10 9.74
CA GLY A 202 13.27 -9.75 9.20
C GLY A 202 13.53 -8.23 9.25
N CYS A 203 14.67 -7.74 8.79
CA CYS A 203 15.70 -8.46 8.04
C CYS A 203 17.04 -8.44 8.77
N PHE A 204 17.67 -9.60 8.92
CA PHE A 204 19.00 -9.83 9.49
C PHE A 204 20.01 -10.35 8.44
N CYS A 205 19.83 -9.97 7.17
CA CYS A 205 20.77 -10.32 6.10
C CYS A 205 22.11 -9.59 6.27
N PRO A 206 23.18 -9.98 5.56
CA PRO A 206 24.48 -9.34 5.67
C PRO A 206 24.44 -7.81 5.50
N HIS A 207 23.60 -7.30 4.59
CA HIS A 207 23.45 -5.86 4.35
C HIS A 207 22.84 -5.13 5.55
N CYS A 208 21.72 -5.61 6.09
CA CYS A 208 21.11 -5.00 7.28
C CYS A 208 22.02 -5.09 8.51
N LYS A 209 22.76 -6.19 8.66
CA LYS A 209 23.76 -6.35 9.74
C LYS A 209 24.90 -5.35 9.62
N ALA A 210 25.38 -5.08 8.40
CA ALA A 210 26.40 -4.06 8.15
C ALA A 210 25.89 -2.68 8.55
N ILE A 211 24.73 -2.27 8.03
CA ILE A 211 24.10 -0.97 8.37
C ILE A 211 23.85 -0.85 9.88
N GLY A 212 23.42 -1.95 10.52
CA GLY A 212 23.21 -1.99 11.97
C GLY A 212 24.50 -1.68 12.74
N ARG A 213 25.62 -2.29 12.37
CA ARG A 213 26.93 -2.01 12.98
C ARG A 213 27.38 -0.58 12.73
N ASP A 214 27.20 -0.07 11.53
CA ASP A 214 27.58 1.30 11.16
C ASP A 214 26.78 2.35 11.95
N ARG A 215 25.54 2.03 12.33
CA ARG A 215 24.69 2.85 13.22
C ARG A 215 24.93 2.60 14.71
N GLY A 216 25.91 1.78 15.08
CA GLY A 216 26.22 1.45 16.48
C GLY A 216 25.21 0.52 17.16
N ILE A 217 24.39 -0.21 16.41
CA ILE A 217 23.42 -1.17 16.95
C ILE A 217 24.13 -2.50 17.20
N ASP A 218 24.00 -3.06 18.41
CA ASP A 218 24.43 -4.44 18.68
C ASP A 218 23.50 -5.42 17.96
N VAL A 219 23.92 -5.85 16.78
CA VAL A 219 23.19 -6.79 15.91
C VAL A 219 22.83 -8.09 16.64
N ARG A 220 23.73 -8.61 17.48
CA ARG A 220 23.48 -9.88 18.18
C ARG A 220 22.36 -9.69 19.19
N ARG A 221 22.39 -8.60 19.96
CA ARG A 221 21.33 -8.27 20.91
C ARG A 221 20.01 -7.95 20.23
N ALA A 222 20.03 -7.28 19.07
CA ALA A 222 18.83 -7.10 18.25
C ALA A 222 18.22 -8.47 17.87
N GLN A 223 19.03 -9.40 17.35
CA GLN A 223 18.56 -10.75 17.03
C GLN A 223 18.00 -11.49 18.25
N GLU A 224 18.68 -11.44 19.40
CA GLU A 224 18.21 -12.02 20.65
C GLU A 224 16.87 -11.42 21.10
N GLY A 225 16.73 -10.09 21.02
CA GLY A 225 15.49 -9.37 21.34
C GLY A 225 14.31 -9.77 20.44
N TYR A 226 14.51 -9.86 19.12
CA TYR A 226 13.44 -10.31 18.21
C TYR A 226 13.07 -11.78 18.41
N ARG A 227 14.02 -12.65 18.77
CA ARG A 227 13.69 -14.04 19.15
C ARG A 227 12.85 -14.08 20.43
N ALA A 228 13.18 -13.24 21.42
CA ALA A 228 12.41 -13.13 22.65
C ALA A 228 10.99 -12.59 22.37
N LEU A 229 10.84 -11.59 21.51
CA LEU A 229 9.51 -11.11 21.09
C LEU A 229 8.73 -12.17 20.31
N LEU A 230 9.39 -12.99 19.48
CA LEU A 230 8.74 -14.08 18.77
C LEU A 230 8.24 -15.17 19.71
N ASP A 231 9.05 -15.59 20.68
CA ASP A 231 8.63 -16.53 21.72
C ASP A 231 7.43 -15.97 22.50
N TRP A 232 7.52 -14.70 22.92
CA TRP A 232 6.41 -14.01 23.58
C TRP A 232 5.14 -13.99 22.72
N ASN A 233 5.22 -13.55 21.47
CA ASN A 233 4.08 -13.47 20.56
C ASN A 233 3.42 -14.85 20.35
N GLN A 234 4.23 -15.91 20.20
CA GLN A 234 3.72 -17.28 20.04
C GLN A 234 3.03 -17.79 21.31
N ARG A 235 3.60 -17.54 22.49
CA ARG A 235 3.03 -17.96 23.77
C ARG A 235 1.72 -17.24 24.07
N ILE A 236 1.68 -15.92 23.90
CA ILE A 236 0.46 -15.13 24.07
C ILE A 236 -0.63 -15.58 23.07
N GLY A 237 -0.25 -15.78 21.81
CA GLY A 237 -1.15 -16.29 20.77
C GLY A 237 -1.65 -17.71 21.03
N ALA A 238 -0.91 -18.54 21.77
CA ALA A 238 -1.33 -19.86 22.24
C ALA A 238 -2.26 -19.81 23.47
N GLY A 239 -2.62 -18.62 23.94
CA GLY A 239 -3.49 -18.42 25.10
C GLY A 239 -2.75 -18.33 26.43
N GLU A 240 -1.41 -18.35 26.44
CA GLU A 240 -0.66 -18.15 27.67
C GLU A 240 -0.84 -16.71 28.18
N ARG A 241 -0.96 -16.55 29.49
CA ARG A 241 -1.05 -15.25 30.17
C ARG A 241 0.01 -15.18 31.28
N PRO A 242 1.10 -14.42 31.09
CA PRO A 242 2.11 -14.20 32.11
C PRO A 242 1.49 -13.59 33.38
N SER A 243 2.08 -13.85 34.56
CA SER A 243 1.56 -13.34 35.84
C SER A 243 1.46 -11.82 35.92
N ASP A 244 2.39 -11.12 35.26
CA ASP A 244 2.42 -9.65 35.20
C ASP A 244 1.64 -9.08 33.99
N GLY A 245 1.07 -9.94 33.14
CA GLY A 245 0.40 -9.56 31.90
C GLY A 245 1.28 -9.61 30.65
N ALA A 246 0.63 -9.71 29.50
CA ALA A 246 1.22 -9.69 28.17
C ALA A 246 1.92 -8.35 27.88
N PHE A 247 1.28 -7.21 28.14
CA PHE A 247 1.85 -5.88 27.87
C PHE A 247 3.12 -5.63 28.71
N VAL A 248 3.09 -5.95 30.00
CA VAL A 248 4.24 -5.77 30.90
C VAL A 248 5.41 -6.66 30.47
N THR A 249 5.11 -7.91 30.06
CA THR A 249 6.14 -8.83 29.56
C THR A 249 6.77 -8.33 28.26
N PHE A 250 5.95 -7.84 27.32
CA PHE A 250 6.44 -7.17 26.11
C PHE A 250 7.35 -5.98 26.43
N TRP A 251 6.90 -5.09 27.33
CA TRP A 251 7.67 -3.91 27.72
C TRP A 251 9.00 -4.28 28.38
N ARG A 252 9.02 -5.33 29.20
CA ARG A 252 10.24 -5.85 29.82
C ARG A 252 11.25 -6.34 28.78
N ILE A 253 10.79 -6.98 27.70
CA ILE A 253 11.67 -7.39 26.59
C ILE A 253 12.28 -6.16 25.92
N LEU A 254 11.51 -5.09 25.70
CA LEU A 254 12.06 -3.83 25.16
C LEU A 254 13.09 -3.17 26.08
N LEU A 255 12.85 -3.16 27.40
CA LEU A 255 13.82 -2.65 28.39
C LEU A 255 15.10 -3.50 28.41
N GLN A 256 14.96 -4.81 28.23
CA GLN A 256 16.09 -5.72 28.18
C GLN A 256 16.86 -5.61 26.86
N TYR A 257 16.18 -5.38 25.73
CA TYR A 257 16.75 -5.33 24.39
C TYR A 257 16.31 -4.03 23.66
N PRO A 258 16.81 -2.86 24.07
CA PRO A 258 16.48 -1.59 23.41
C PRO A 258 16.89 -1.55 21.93
N GLU A 259 17.78 -2.46 21.51
CA GLU A 259 18.17 -2.65 20.11
C GLU A 259 16.97 -2.99 19.21
N ILE A 260 15.88 -3.55 19.76
CA ILE A 260 14.63 -3.78 19.02
C ILE A 260 14.09 -2.48 18.42
N LEU A 261 14.05 -1.40 19.21
CA LEU A 261 13.55 -0.10 18.73
C LEU A 261 14.48 0.48 17.66
N SER A 262 15.79 0.40 17.88
CA SER A 262 16.79 0.87 16.92
C SER A 262 16.73 0.09 15.60
N TRP A 263 16.46 -1.21 15.67
CA TRP A 263 16.33 -2.08 14.51
C TRP A 263 15.02 -1.83 13.75
N GLN A 264 13.91 -1.54 14.44
CA GLN A 264 12.67 -1.10 13.82
C GLN A 264 12.91 0.20 13.03
N THR A 265 13.59 1.19 13.61
CA THR A 265 13.98 2.42 12.90
C THR A 265 14.88 2.13 11.70
N LEU A 266 15.87 1.22 11.83
CA LEU A 266 16.71 0.81 10.70
C LEU A 266 15.88 0.24 9.56
N TRP A 267 14.92 -0.64 9.86
CA TRP A 267 14.06 -1.25 8.86
C TRP A 267 13.20 -0.19 8.15
N THR A 268 12.57 0.71 8.90
CA THR A 268 11.76 1.82 8.34
C THR A 268 12.62 2.75 7.46
N GLU A 269 13.84 3.07 7.90
CA GLU A 269 14.77 3.89 7.11
C GLU A 269 15.26 3.19 5.84
N ALA A 270 15.31 1.85 5.80
CA ALA A 270 15.65 1.11 4.59
C ALA A 270 14.61 1.36 3.48
N GLN A 271 13.33 1.36 3.85
CA GLN A 271 12.23 1.69 2.94
C GLN A 271 12.33 3.16 2.48
N ARG A 272 12.51 4.11 3.40
CA ARG A 272 12.69 5.53 3.02
C ARG A 272 13.92 5.77 2.15
N GLN A 273 15.00 5.03 2.38
CA GLN A 273 16.17 5.10 1.53
C GLN A 273 15.87 4.60 0.11
N MET A 274 15.01 3.60 -0.07
CA MET A 274 14.53 3.22 -1.40
C MET A 274 13.79 4.38 -2.08
N TYR A 275 12.98 5.15 -1.32
CA TYR A 275 12.22 6.28 -1.87
C TYR A 275 13.17 7.41 -2.28
N ARG A 276 14.18 7.72 -1.45
CA ARG A 276 15.23 8.69 -1.78
C ARG A 276 15.99 8.30 -3.04
N ASP A 277 16.31 7.02 -3.23
CA ASP A 277 16.98 6.55 -4.43
C ASP A 277 16.09 6.66 -5.68
N ILE A 278 14.82 6.25 -5.60
CA ILE A 278 13.84 6.41 -6.70
C ILE A 278 13.70 7.88 -7.08
N TYR A 279 13.53 8.76 -6.08
CA TYR A 279 13.44 10.20 -6.28
C TYR A 279 14.69 10.74 -6.97
N GLY A 280 15.87 10.35 -6.49
CA GLY A 280 17.16 10.76 -7.06
C GLY A 280 17.33 10.35 -8.52
N VAL A 281 17.02 9.09 -8.86
CA VAL A 281 17.11 8.60 -10.26
C VAL A 281 16.13 9.34 -11.15
N ALA A 282 14.85 9.45 -10.75
CA ALA A 282 13.84 10.13 -11.54
C ALA A 282 14.20 11.61 -11.79
N LYS A 283 14.61 12.34 -10.74
CA LYS A 283 15.01 13.75 -10.85
C LYS A 283 16.32 13.96 -11.60
N ALA A 284 17.21 12.97 -11.63
CA ALA A 284 18.41 13.03 -12.46
C ALA A 284 18.11 12.87 -13.97
N VAL A 285 17.04 12.16 -14.32
CA VAL A 285 16.56 12.05 -15.71
C VAL A 285 15.77 13.31 -16.12
N SER A 286 14.85 13.77 -15.27
CA SER A 286 14.06 14.98 -15.51
C SER A 286 13.70 15.67 -14.20
N ALA A 287 14.04 16.95 -14.06
CA ALA A 287 13.67 17.72 -12.87
C ALA A 287 12.15 17.92 -12.73
N GLU A 288 11.44 17.92 -13.86
CA GLU A 288 9.99 18.18 -13.94
C GLU A 288 9.14 16.96 -13.61
N ILE A 289 9.69 15.74 -13.72
CA ILE A 289 8.91 14.52 -13.46
C ILE A 289 8.49 14.50 -11.98
N GLN A 290 7.21 14.29 -11.72
CA GLN A 290 6.72 14.22 -10.35
C GLN A 290 6.95 12.84 -9.76
N VAL A 291 7.32 12.77 -8.48
CA VAL A 291 7.55 11.52 -7.76
C VAL A 291 6.74 11.51 -6.48
N GLY A 292 6.03 10.42 -6.22
CA GLY A 292 5.25 10.28 -5.00
C GLY A 292 5.09 8.87 -4.48
N TRP A 293 4.59 8.79 -3.25
CA TRP A 293 4.59 7.58 -2.44
C TRP A 293 3.19 7.23 -1.98
N HIS A 294 2.87 5.94 -2.00
CA HIS A 294 1.68 5.42 -1.34
C HIS A 294 1.96 5.06 0.10
N VAL A 295 1.22 5.68 1.02
CA VAL A 295 1.27 5.41 2.45
C VAL A 295 0.14 4.46 2.81
N TYR A 296 0.51 3.28 3.29
CA TYR A 296 -0.38 2.18 3.68
C TYR A 296 -1.46 2.61 4.68
N HIS A 297 -2.66 2.03 4.57
CA HIS A 297 -3.84 2.36 5.37
C HIS A 297 -3.61 2.24 6.89
N ASN A 298 -2.66 1.41 7.29
CA ASN A 298 -2.31 1.22 8.70
C ASN A 298 -1.85 2.51 9.40
N ILE A 299 -1.55 3.59 8.64
CA ILE A 299 -1.36 4.95 9.17
C ILE A 299 -2.58 5.44 9.97
N SER A 300 -3.77 4.95 9.63
CA SER A 300 -5.04 5.27 10.28
C SER A 300 -5.39 4.32 11.42
N PHE A 301 -4.68 3.19 11.56
CA PHE A 301 -5.07 2.13 12.51
C PHE A 301 -4.05 1.96 13.64
N SER A 302 -2.78 2.17 13.37
CA SER A 302 -1.70 1.86 14.33
C SER A 302 -0.96 3.14 14.72
N PRO A 303 -1.00 3.55 16.00
CA PRO A 303 -0.19 4.68 16.47
C PRO A 303 1.32 4.39 16.31
N PHE A 304 1.72 3.12 16.35
CA PHE A 304 3.11 2.68 16.17
C PHE A 304 3.57 2.83 14.72
N TYR A 305 2.74 2.40 13.76
CA TYR A 305 3.05 2.59 12.34
C TYR A 305 2.97 4.07 11.94
N ARG A 306 2.03 4.82 12.54
CA ARG A 306 1.95 6.28 12.37
C ARG A 306 3.22 6.98 12.84
N ALA A 307 3.86 6.49 13.91
CA ALA A 307 5.15 7.01 14.35
C ALA A 307 6.31 6.66 13.38
N ASP A 308 6.23 5.50 12.70
CA ASP A 308 7.20 5.12 11.67
C ASP A 308 7.06 5.90 10.35
N GLN A 309 5.92 6.48 10.06
CA GLN A 309 5.62 7.14 8.78
C GLN A 309 5.45 8.65 8.99
N ASP A 310 6.57 9.32 9.25
CA ASP A 310 6.63 10.77 9.46
C ASP A 310 6.52 11.52 8.13
N TYR A 311 5.42 12.27 7.96
CA TYR A 311 5.18 13.08 6.77
C TYR A 311 6.21 14.19 6.58
N GLU A 312 6.74 14.76 7.66
CA GLU A 312 7.71 15.84 7.53
C GLU A 312 9.02 15.31 6.92
N GLU A 313 9.47 14.14 7.36
CA GLU A 313 10.63 13.47 6.77
C GLU A 313 10.36 13.05 5.33
N MET A 314 9.21 12.42 5.06
CA MET A 314 8.84 11.99 3.71
C MET A 314 8.77 13.14 2.71
N ALA A 315 8.25 14.30 3.12
CA ALA A 315 8.10 15.46 2.24
C ALA A 315 9.43 15.98 1.67
N LYS A 316 10.58 15.67 2.29
CA LYS A 316 11.91 16.06 1.78
C LYS A 316 12.27 15.43 0.44
N PHE A 317 11.59 14.34 0.08
CA PHE A 317 11.82 13.59 -1.15
C PHE A 317 10.48 13.22 -1.80
N SER A 318 9.48 14.09 -1.75
CA SER A 318 8.15 13.85 -2.33
C SER A 318 7.65 15.08 -3.08
N ASP A 319 7.20 14.93 -4.33
CA ASP A 319 6.37 15.94 -4.98
C ASP A 319 4.89 15.79 -4.56
N PHE A 320 4.47 14.56 -4.28
CA PHE A 320 3.16 14.25 -3.70
C PHE A 320 3.22 13.00 -2.81
N ILE A 321 2.28 12.87 -1.88
CA ILE A 321 2.07 11.69 -1.05
C ILE A 321 0.62 11.23 -1.22
N LYS A 322 0.44 10.01 -1.72
CA LYS A 322 -0.86 9.34 -1.74
C LYS A 322 -1.09 8.67 -0.39
N VAL A 323 -1.98 9.22 0.42
CA VAL A 323 -2.33 8.61 1.72
C VAL A 323 -3.55 7.73 1.54
N VAL A 324 -3.50 6.48 2.00
CA VAL A 324 -4.68 5.62 1.97
C VAL A 324 -5.68 6.05 3.05
N ILE A 325 -6.80 6.63 2.64
CA ILE A 325 -7.86 7.12 3.53
C ILE A 325 -9.20 6.51 3.07
N TYR A 326 -9.22 5.17 2.96
CA TYR A 326 -10.33 4.43 2.41
C TYR A 326 -11.45 4.26 3.43
N ASN A 327 -12.42 5.18 3.47
CA ASN A 327 -13.42 5.21 4.54
C ASN A 327 -14.32 3.96 4.57
N ASN A 328 -14.75 3.43 3.42
CA ASN A 328 -15.64 2.26 3.39
C ASN A 328 -14.95 1.02 3.98
N CYS A 329 -13.83 0.57 3.41
CA CYS A 329 -13.14 -0.62 3.93
C CYS A 329 -12.38 -0.40 5.26
N ALA A 330 -12.25 0.85 5.74
CA ALA A 330 -11.61 1.13 7.03
C ALA A 330 -12.32 0.47 8.21
N GLY A 331 -13.66 0.43 8.22
CA GLY A 331 -14.43 -0.16 9.33
C GLY A 331 -14.09 -1.63 9.59
N PRO A 332 -14.34 -2.54 8.63
CA PRO A 332 -13.96 -3.95 8.75
C PRO A 332 -12.46 -4.16 9.04
N ARG A 333 -11.57 -3.42 8.37
CA ARG A 333 -10.11 -3.54 8.58
C ARG A 333 -9.68 -3.11 9.98
N PHE A 334 -10.21 -2.00 10.48
CA PHE A 334 -9.87 -1.53 11.83
C PHE A 334 -10.46 -2.43 12.90
N TYR A 335 -11.68 -2.94 12.70
CA TYR A 335 -12.28 -3.94 13.58
C TYR A 335 -11.36 -5.17 13.73
N THR A 336 -10.93 -5.76 12.60
CA THR A 336 -10.00 -6.90 12.59
C THR A 336 -8.62 -6.52 13.15
N TRP A 337 -8.13 -5.31 12.90
CA TRP A 337 -6.86 -4.84 13.46
C TRP A 337 -6.88 -4.77 15.00
N VAL A 338 -7.96 -4.24 15.59
CA VAL A 338 -8.14 -4.20 17.05
C VAL A 338 -8.19 -5.63 17.64
N GLN A 339 -8.89 -6.56 16.97
CA GLN A 339 -8.88 -7.96 17.41
C GLN A 339 -7.46 -8.54 17.41
N ASN A 340 -6.69 -8.30 16.36
CA ASN A 340 -5.35 -8.85 16.21
C ASN A 340 -4.35 -8.28 17.24
N ILE A 341 -4.43 -6.99 17.57
CA ILE A 341 -3.54 -6.41 18.59
C ILE A 341 -3.91 -6.90 20.01
N CYS A 342 -5.19 -7.21 20.26
CA CYS A 342 -5.66 -7.87 21.48
C CYS A 342 -5.31 -9.37 21.53
N GLN A 343 -4.78 -9.96 20.46
CA GLN A 343 -4.21 -11.31 20.49
C GLN A 343 -2.72 -11.33 20.84
N ALA A 344 -2.08 -10.16 21.02
CA ALA A 344 -0.68 -10.04 21.38
C ALA A 344 -0.44 -8.90 22.37
N LEU A 345 -0.15 -7.68 21.90
CA LEU A 345 0.28 -6.56 22.76
C LEU A 345 -0.73 -6.24 23.87
N PHE A 346 -2.02 -6.27 23.56
CA PHE A 346 -3.10 -5.97 24.50
C PHE A 346 -3.91 -7.22 24.88
N ALA A 347 -3.27 -8.39 24.94
CA ALA A 347 -3.95 -9.65 25.30
C ALA A 347 -4.47 -9.73 26.75
N ASP A 348 -4.24 -8.69 27.53
CA ASP A 348 -4.73 -8.50 28.90
C ASP A 348 -6.06 -7.72 28.95
N ALA A 349 -6.55 -7.23 27.81
CA ALA A 349 -7.77 -6.42 27.70
C ALA A 349 -8.66 -6.91 26.55
N ASP A 350 -9.95 -6.58 26.63
CA ASP A 350 -10.90 -6.89 25.57
C ASP A 350 -10.87 -5.79 24.47
N PRO A 351 -11.22 -6.13 23.21
CA PRO A 351 -11.31 -5.17 22.13
C PRO A 351 -12.15 -3.92 22.44
N GLU A 352 -13.22 -4.08 23.22
CA GLU A 352 -14.13 -3.02 23.65
C GLU A 352 -13.45 -2.00 24.57
N ASP A 353 -12.41 -2.39 25.30
CA ASP A 353 -11.59 -1.49 26.13
C ASP A 353 -10.47 -0.83 25.31
N VAL A 354 -9.87 -1.59 24.39
CA VAL A 354 -8.73 -1.15 23.58
C VAL A 354 -9.18 -0.18 22.48
N TYR A 355 -10.33 -0.41 21.85
CA TYR A 355 -10.84 0.42 20.75
C TYR A 355 -10.98 1.91 21.13
N PRO A 356 -11.65 2.29 22.24
CA PRO A 356 -11.74 3.69 22.65
C PRO A 356 -10.38 4.32 22.97
N LEU A 357 -9.41 3.54 23.46
CA LEU A 357 -8.05 4.02 23.65
C LEU A 357 -7.37 4.31 22.30
N MET A 358 -7.52 3.41 21.32
CA MET A 358 -6.96 3.61 19.98
C MET A 358 -7.53 4.84 19.29
N LEU A 359 -8.85 5.05 19.35
CA LEU A 359 -9.49 6.28 18.84
C LEU A 359 -8.85 7.53 19.47
N LYS A 360 -8.64 7.56 20.78
CA LYS A 360 -8.02 8.70 21.48
C LYS A 360 -6.57 8.92 21.05
N LEU A 361 -5.76 7.86 20.96
CA LEU A 361 -4.36 7.96 20.54
C LEU A 361 -4.23 8.42 19.09
N LEU A 362 -5.14 7.98 18.22
CA LEU A 362 -5.17 8.32 16.80
C LEU A 362 -5.94 9.62 16.50
N LYS A 363 -6.63 10.18 17.51
CA LYS A 363 -7.52 11.34 17.39
C LYS A 363 -8.66 11.13 16.39
N LEU A 364 -9.23 9.94 16.40
CA LEU A 364 -10.38 9.53 15.60
C LEU A 364 -11.68 9.61 16.41
N ASP A 365 -12.80 9.73 15.71
CA ASP A 365 -14.15 9.75 16.29
C ASP A 365 -15.05 9.00 15.32
N GLU A 366 -15.25 7.71 15.58
CA GLU A 366 -15.96 6.78 14.71
C GLU A 366 -16.98 5.98 15.52
N GLY A 367 -17.86 5.26 14.83
CA GLY A 367 -19.00 4.56 15.42
C GLY A 367 -18.66 3.50 16.48
N ALA A 368 -19.69 2.86 17.03
CA ALA A 368 -19.52 1.78 17.99
C ALA A 368 -18.69 0.63 17.38
N TYR A 369 -17.80 0.04 18.19
CA TYR A 369 -16.84 -0.98 17.76
C TYR A 369 -17.50 -2.14 17.00
N ASP A 370 -18.59 -2.68 17.55
CA ASP A 370 -19.34 -3.82 17.01
C ASP A 370 -20.13 -3.50 15.72
N LYS A 371 -20.25 -2.22 15.36
CA LYS A 371 -20.93 -1.74 14.15
C LYS A 371 -19.98 -1.28 13.06
N LEU A 372 -18.67 -1.19 13.33
CA LEU A 372 -17.68 -0.76 12.35
C LEU A 372 -17.70 -1.60 11.06
N PRO A 373 -17.82 -2.96 11.12
CA PRO A 373 -17.85 -3.74 9.88
C PRO A 373 -19.03 -3.40 8.96
N GLN A 374 -20.17 -2.98 9.52
CA GLN A 374 -21.39 -2.61 8.79
C GLN A 374 -21.40 -1.15 8.33
N SER A 375 -20.77 -0.26 9.09
CA SER A 375 -20.88 1.19 8.88
C SER A 375 -19.69 1.81 8.15
N GLY A 376 -18.53 1.13 8.13
CA GLY A 376 -17.30 1.75 7.65
C GLY A 376 -16.85 2.89 8.56
N PHE A 377 -15.95 3.74 8.06
CA PHE A 377 -15.62 5.02 8.68
C PHE A 377 -16.39 6.15 8.00
N SER A 378 -16.57 7.24 8.75
CA SER A 378 -17.25 8.44 8.32
C SER A 378 -16.51 9.18 7.18
N ALA A 379 -17.22 10.04 6.45
CA ALA A 379 -16.57 11.00 5.55
C ALA A 379 -15.72 12.02 6.33
N ASP A 380 -16.12 12.35 7.57
CA ASP A 380 -15.35 13.26 8.43
C ASP A 380 -13.97 12.69 8.81
N TYR A 381 -13.81 11.37 8.90
CA TYR A 381 -12.49 10.73 8.97
C TYR A 381 -11.62 11.10 7.77
N VAL A 382 -12.19 11.13 6.56
CA VAL A 382 -11.45 11.51 5.35
C VAL A 382 -10.95 12.95 5.46
N ARG A 383 -11.82 13.86 5.91
CA ARG A 383 -11.43 15.26 6.17
C ARG A 383 -10.30 15.36 7.19
N ARG A 384 -10.48 14.80 8.40
CA ARG A 384 -9.52 14.92 9.50
C ARG A 384 -8.16 14.29 9.21
N GLU A 385 -8.14 13.10 8.60
CA GLU A 385 -6.87 12.47 8.22
C GLU A 385 -6.18 13.21 7.07
N THR A 386 -6.94 13.81 6.16
CA THR A 386 -6.38 14.69 5.13
C THR A 386 -5.76 15.94 5.76
N GLU A 387 -6.48 16.63 6.65
CA GLU A 387 -5.96 17.81 7.37
C GLU A 387 -4.68 17.47 8.13
N ARG A 388 -4.63 16.31 8.79
CA ARG A 388 -3.44 15.82 9.49
C ARG A 388 -2.27 15.63 8.53
N ALA A 389 -2.50 15.02 7.38
CA ALA A 389 -1.45 14.80 6.38
C ALA A 389 -0.95 16.13 5.79
N VAL A 390 -1.85 17.04 5.44
CA VAL A 390 -1.53 18.39 4.92
C VAL A 390 -0.71 19.19 5.94
N ALA A 391 -1.11 19.16 7.21
CA ALA A 391 -0.34 19.78 8.28
C ALA A 391 1.04 19.12 8.45
N GLY A 392 1.11 17.79 8.37
CA GLY A 392 2.35 17.02 8.53
C GLY A 392 3.41 17.29 7.46
N VAL A 393 3.02 17.53 6.22
CA VAL A 393 3.97 17.89 5.14
C VAL A 393 4.36 19.36 5.16
N ALA A 394 3.67 20.20 5.93
CA ALA A 394 3.97 21.62 6.10
C ALA A 394 4.18 22.38 4.77
N GLY A 395 3.36 22.08 3.76
CA GLY A 395 3.41 22.68 2.43
C GLY A 395 4.61 22.27 1.55
N LYS A 396 5.42 21.29 1.97
CA LYS A 396 6.61 20.82 1.24
C LYS A 396 6.28 19.77 0.16
N SER A 397 5.10 19.17 0.22
CA SER A 397 4.63 18.13 -0.71
C SER A 397 3.11 18.19 -0.80
N LYS A 398 2.53 17.77 -1.94
CA LYS A 398 1.07 17.67 -2.10
C LYS A 398 0.53 16.43 -1.39
N ILE A 399 -0.69 16.52 -0.85
CA ILE A 399 -1.41 15.36 -0.31
C ILE A 399 -2.52 14.97 -1.28
N LEU A 400 -2.51 13.69 -1.66
CA LEU A 400 -3.54 13.07 -2.51
C LEU A 400 -4.23 11.95 -1.73
N PRO A 401 -5.33 12.21 -1.00
CA PRO A 401 -6.08 11.16 -0.32
C PRO A 401 -6.57 10.12 -1.31
N GLY A 402 -6.36 8.85 -0.97
CA GLY A 402 -6.96 7.72 -1.65
C GLY A 402 -8.42 7.61 -1.26
N ILE A 403 -9.33 7.71 -2.23
CA ILE A 403 -10.78 7.57 -2.04
C ILE A 403 -11.18 6.12 -2.33
N ASP A 404 -11.90 5.50 -1.40
CA ASP A 404 -12.44 4.15 -1.55
C ASP A 404 -13.60 4.14 -2.55
N ILE A 405 -13.48 3.34 -3.61
CA ILE A 405 -14.57 3.04 -4.54
C ILE A 405 -14.56 1.53 -4.76
N ASP A 406 -15.61 0.88 -4.24
CA ASP A 406 -15.87 -0.56 -4.36
C ASP A 406 -14.69 -1.46 -3.94
N ILE A 407 -13.85 -0.99 -3.01
CA ILE A 407 -12.77 -1.84 -2.49
C ILE A 407 -13.41 -3.03 -1.76
N PRO A 408 -13.06 -4.28 -2.13
CA PRO A 408 -13.66 -5.45 -1.52
C PRO A 408 -13.48 -5.49 0.01
N VAL A 409 -14.58 -5.85 0.70
CA VAL A 409 -14.63 -6.04 2.16
C VAL A 409 -15.09 -7.47 2.48
N GLY A 410 -14.69 -7.94 3.66
CA GLY A 410 -14.99 -9.26 4.19
C GLY A 410 -14.21 -10.40 3.57
N VAL A 411 -14.37 -11.57 4.17
CA VAL A 411 -13.86 -12.81 3.58
C VAL A 411 -14.72 -13.26 2.41
N LEU A 412 -14.07 -13.86 1.41
CA LEU A 412 -14.75 -14.50 0.30
C LEU A 412 -15.68 -15.62 0.79
N LYS A 413 -16.95 -15.59 0.36
CA LYS A 413 -17.90 -16.68 0.60
C LYS A 413 -17.45 -17.99 -0.06
N GLU A 414 -16.85 -17.88 -1.25
CA GLU A 414 -16.27 -18.99 -1.99
C GLU A 414 -14.92 -18.55 -2.58
N ARG A 415 -13.91 -19.41 -2.42
CA ARG A 415 -12.57 -19.16 -2.93
C ARG A 415 -12.38 -19.91 -4.25
N LEU A 416 -12.36 -19.16 -5.35
CA LEU A 416 -12.22 -19.71 -6.71
C LEU A 416 -10.76 -20.01 -7.11
N GLU A 417 -9.78 -19.43 -6.41
CA GLU A 417 -8.35 -19.72 -6.64
C GLU A 417 -7.53 -19.68 -5.32
N PRO A 418 -6.38 -20.39 -5.26
CA PRO A 418 -5.49 -20.32 -4.09
C PRO A 418 -5.04 -18.89 -3.78
N LYS A 419 -4.74 -18.62 -2.49
CA LYS A 419 -4.18 -17.32 -2.09
C LYS A 419 -2.86 -17.04 -2.82
N ARG A 420 -2.71 -15.81 -3.31
CA ARG A 420 -1.57 -15.35 -4.15
C ARG A 420 -0.47 -14.68 -3.35
N ASP A 421 -0.81 -13.94 -2.30
CA ASP A 421 0.19 -13.24 -1.50
C ASP A 421 0.59 -14.05 -0.26
N VAL A 422 1.87 -13.95 0.10
CA VAL A 422 2.35 -14.43 1.40
C VAL A 422 2.13 -13.37 2.49
N GLY A 423 1.66 -13.79 3.67
CA GLY A 423 1.42 -12.90 4.80
C GLY A 423 0.01 -12.26 4.86
N LYS A 424 -0.16 -11.30 5.77
CA LYS A 424 -1.41 -10.57 6.03
C LYS A 424 -1.19 -9.07 5.76
N ILE A 425 -1.67 -8.55 4.64
CA ILE A 425 -1.70 -7.11 4.30
C ILE A 425 -3.17 -6.72 4.12
N ASN A 426 -3.58 -5.56 4.67
CA ASN A 426 -4.97 -5.09 4.62
C ASN A 426 -5.99 -6.15 5.05
N TRP A 427 -5.61 -6.99 6.03
CA TRP A 427 -6.38 -8.18 6.39
C TRP A 427 -7.72 -7.81 7.01
N ASP A 428 -8.77 -8.34 6.41
CA ASP A 428 -10.16 -8.24 6.82
C ASP A 428 -10.66 -9.68 7.03
N ALA A 429 -11.16 -9.98 8.22
CA ALA A 429 -11.65 -11.31 8.60
C ALA A 429 -13.17 -11.33 8.83
N ASN A 430 -13.88 -10.28 8.43
CA ASN A 430 -15.29 -10.11 8.76
C ASN A 430 -16.19 -10.92 7.81
N GLU A 431 -17.33 -11.35 8.33
CA GLU A 431 -18.37 -12.10 7.62
C GLU A 431 -19.74 -11.41 7.81
N GLY A 432 -20.72 -11.80 6.99
CA GLY A 432 -22.10 -11.33 7.10
C GLY A 432 -22.40 -10.08 6.27
N GLU A 433 -23.34 -9.27 6.76
CA GLU A 433 -23.65 -7.97 6.17
C GLU A 433 -22.57 -6.96 6.56
N LEU A 434 -21.89 -6.41 5.56
CA LEU A 434 -20.80 -5.46 5.71
C LEU A 434 -21.13 -4.15 4.97
N THR A 435 -20.36 -3.12 5.28
CA THR A 435 -20.43 -1.81 4.65
C THR A 435 -20.38 -1.89 3.12
N GLN A 436 -21.12 -1.00 2.46
CA GLN A 436 -21.27 -0.99 1.00
C GLN A 436 -20.90 0.39 0.45
N CYS A 437 -20.14 0.37 -0.64
CA CYS A 437 -19.83 1.57 -1.39
C CYS A 437 -21.10 2.08 -2.12
N THR A 438 -21.37 3.37 -1.98
CA THR A 438 -22.51 4.05 -2.62
C THR A 438 -22.03 5.34 -3.31
N PRO A 439 -22.75 5.84 -4.33
CA PRO A 439 -22.37 7.08 -5.01
C PRO A 439 -22.33 8.27 -4.04
N GLU A 440 -23.29 8.34 -3.12
CA GLU A 440 -23.34 9.37 -2.08
C GLU A 440 -22.15 9.28 -1.13
N GLY A 441 -21.77 8.08 -0.70
CA GLY A 441 -20.61 7.86 0.16
C GLY A 441 -19.30 8.30 -0.51
N VAL A 442 -19.12 7.95 -1.79
CA VAL A 442 -17.95 8.37 -2.59
C VAL A 442 -17.93 9.88 -2.78
N ARG A 443 -19.08 10.50 -3.06
CA ARG A 443 -19.22 11.95 -3.18
C ARG A 443 -18.81 12.63 -1.88
N ASP A 444 -19.35 12.19 -0.75
CA ASP A 444 -19.15 12.84 0.55
C ASP A 444 -17.70 12.67 1.02
N ALA A 445 -17.09 11.50 0.81
CA ALA A 445 -15.66 11.28 1.04
C ALA A 445 -14.78 12.19 0.17
N THR A 446 -15.13 12.35 -1.11
CA THR A 446 -14.40 13.25 -2.03
C THR A 446 -14.50 14.71 -1.59
N LEU A 447 -15.70 15.18 -1.22
CA LEU A 447 -15.89 16.53 -0.69
C LEU A 447 -15.08 16.74 0.60
N ALA A 448 -15.12 15.78 1.52
CA ALA A 448 -14.40 15.81 2.78
C ALA A 448 -12.88 15.87 2.59
N ALA A 449 -12.32 15.13 1.63
CA ALA A 449 -10.89 15.23 1.29
C ALA A 449 -10.50 16.67 0.88
N PHE A 450 -11.30 17.31 0.01
CA PHE A 450 -11.02 18.68 -0.41
C PHE A 450 -11.26 19.72 0.69
N GLU A 451 -12.27 19.52 1.54
CA GLU A 451 -12.50 20.34 2.74
C GLU A 451 -11.29 20.26 3.69
N GLY A 452 -10.68 19.08 3.79
CA GLY A 452 -9.46 18.86 4.58
C GLY A 452 -8.17 19.43 3.98
N GLY A 453 -8.27 20.12 2.84
CA GLY A 453 -7.15 20.83 2.21
C GLY A 453 -6.35 20.03 1.18
N ALA A 454 -6.85 18.88 0.71
CA ALA A 454 -6.17 18.12 -0.33
C ALA A 454 -5.97 18.92 -1.63
N GLU A 455 -4.79 18.81 -2.25
CA GLU A 455 -4.54 19.37 -3.59
C GLU A 455 -5.04 18.48 -4.73
N GLY A 456 -5.46 17.25 -4.41
CA GLY A 456 -6.06 16.30 -5.34
C GLY A 456 -6.47 15.01 -4.64
N VAL A 457 -7.04 14.07 -5.38
CA VAL A 457 -7.47 12.76 -4.86
C VAL A 457 -7.02 11.64 -5.80
N VAL A 458 -6.86 10.43 -5.25
CA VAL A 458 -6.62 9.22 -6.03
C VAL A 458 -7.75 8.23 -5.84
N LEU A 459 -8.53 8.01 -6.90
CA LEU A 459 -9.64 7.07 -6.93
C LEU A 459 -9.08 5.64 -6.88
N SER A 460 -9.43 4.93 -5.81
CA SER A 460 -8.81 3.68 -5.42
C SER A 460 -9.88 2.60 -5.22
N ARG A 461 -9.60 1.33 -5.48
CA ARG A 461 -8.24 0.81 -5.69
C ARG A 461 -7.85 0.57 -7.14
N LYS A 462 -8.77 0.18 -8.02
CA LYS A 462 -8.54 0.18 -9.47
C LYS A 462 -9.86 0.24 -10.23
N TYR A 463 -9.85 0.83 -11.41
CA TYR A 463 -11.05 0.98 -12.24
C TYR A 463 -11.79 -0.36 -12.50
N SER A 464 -11.07 -1.47 -12.74
CA SER A 464 -11.68 -2.79 -12.99
C SER A 464 -12.38 -3.45 -11.77
N GLU A 465 -12.47 -2.76 -10.63
CA GLU A 465 -13.28 -3.15 -9.47
C GLU A 465 -14.52 -2.27 -9.27
N MET A 466 -14.58 -1.11 -9.92
CA MET A 466 -15.54 -0.06 -9.61
C MET A 466 -16.85 -0.23 -10.36
N LYS A 467 -17.97 0.16 -9.75
CA LYS A 467 -19.19 0.42 -10.50
C LYS A 467 -19.16 1.83 -11.05
N LEU A 468 -19.62 2.01 -12.29
CA LEU A 468 -19.63 3.34 -12.93
C LEU A 468 -20.51 4.35 -12.18
N ASP A 469 -21.58 3.88 -11.55
CA ASP A 469 -22.44 4.72 -10.71
C ASP A 469 -21.71 5.23 -9.46
N ASN A 470 -20.89 4.39 -8.81
CA ASN A 470 -20.09 4.80 -7.66
C ASN A 470 -18.97 5.78 -8.07
N LEU A 471 -18.34 5.53 -9.22
CA LEU A 471 -17.38 6.47 -9.83
C LEU A 471 -18.02 7.84 -10.11
N SER A 472 -19.29 7.86 -10.52
CA SER A 472 -20.05 9.09 -10.77
C SER A 472 -20.23 9.96 -9.51
N GLY A 473 -20.14 9.39 -8.32
CA GLY A 473 -20.14 10.13 -7.05
C GLY A 473 -18.99 11.15 -6.96
N VAL A 474 -17.82 10.82 -7.52
CA VAL A 474 -16.68 11.75 -7.61
C VAL A 474 -17.03 12.91 -8.54
N GLY A 475 -17.56 12.63 -9.73
CA GLY A 475 -17.98 13.66 -10.67
C GLY A 475 -19.04 14.60 -10.09
N GLU A 476 -19.96 14.07 -9.28
CA GLU A 476 -20.93 14.90 -8.55
C GLU A 476 -20.26 15.82 -7.53
N ALA A 477 -19.30 15.31 -6.75
CA ALA A 477 -18.54 16.10 -5.79
C ALA A 477 -17.80 17.26 -6.48
N LEU A 478 -17.13 16.98 -7.60
CA LEU A 478 -16.41 18.00 -8.38
C LEU A 478 -17.36 19.08 -8.93
N LYS A 479 -18.54 18.70 -9.41
CA LYS A 479 -19.58 19.66 -9.86
C LYS A 479 -20.07 20.55 -8.72
N ARG A 480 -20.16 20.04 -7.49
CA ARG A 480 -20.53 20.84 -6.31
C ARG A 480 -19.43 21.81 -5.91
N LEU A 481 -18.16 21.39 -5.96
CA LEU A 481 -17.01 22.24 -5.66
C LEU A 481 -16.74 23.32 -6.72
N ALA A 482 -17.33 23.17 -7.92
CA ALA A 482 -17.23 24.13 -9.02
C ALA A 482 -18.25 25.28 -8.96
N LYS A 483 -19.25 25.18 -8.06
CA LYS A 483 -20.23 26.23 -7.78
C LYS A 483 -19.70 27.12 -6.66
#